data_AF-A0A2T2R5W4-F1
#
_entry.id   AF-A0A2T2R5W4-F1
#
_cell.length_a   1.000
_cell.length_b   1.000
_cell.length_c   1.000
_cell.angle_alpha   90.00
_cell.angle_beta   90.00
_cell.angle_gamma   90.00
#
_symmetry.space_group_name_H-M   'P 1'
#
loop_
_entity.id
_entity.type
_entity.pdbx_description
1 polymer ?
#
loop_
_entity_poly.entity_id
_entity_poly.type
_entity_poly.pdbx_seq_one_letter_code
_entity_poly.pdbx_strand_id
1 'polypeptide(L)'
;MLRKLFLLTVVTVFFAFQLGVNSVTALELDEEVRTIKYNQEGDTAVVSVKEAEKGRRLFNDTCAQCHVGGITKTNPNVGLSLQALKGAEPPRDNIASLIDYMKNPTSYDGEMDLKELHPNTKRADIYPEMRNLTEDDLEAIAAHILIQPKVRGKKWGGGKVYN
;
A
#
# COMPACT_ATOMS: atom_id res chain seq x y z
N MET A 1 -14.15 -33.94 -47.15
CA MET A 1 -12.78 -33.35 -47.06
C MET A 1 -12.78 -31.95 -46.44
N LEU A 2 -13.74 -31.09 -46.79
CA LEU A 2 -13.84 -29.69 -46.30
C LEU A 2 -13.85 -29.55 -44.76
N ARG A 3 -14.59 -30.42 -44.05
CA ARG A 3 -14.68 -30.41 -42.57
C ARG A 3 -13.35 -30.72 -41.87
N LYS A 4 -12.52 -31.59 -42.48
CA LYS A 4 -11.17 -31.89 -41.98
C LYS A 4 -10.20 -30.74 -42.24
N LEU A 5 -10.34 -30.07 -43.39
CA LEU A 5 -9.54 -28.88 -43.73
C LEU A 5 -9.83 -27.75 -42.74
N PHE A 6 -11.12 -27.49 -42.44
CA PHE A 6 -11.55 -26.45 -41.51
C PHE A 6 -11.05 -26.70 -40.07
N LEU A 7 -11.13 -27.95 -39.61
CA LEU A 7 -10.56 -28.37 -38.32
C LEU A 7 -9.04 -28.16 -38.28
N LEU A 8 -8.35 -28.47 -39.38
CA LEU A 8 -6.91 -28.25 -39.48
C LEU A 8 -6.59 -26.75 -39.33
N THR A 9 -7.30 -25.88 -40.05
CA THR A 9 -7.09 -24.42 -40.00
C THR A 9 -7.33 -23.85 -38.60
N VAL A 10 -8.38 -24.29 -37.91
CA VAL A 10 -8.67 -23.84 -36.55
C VAL A 10 -7.56 -24.26 -35.59
N VAL A 11 -7.05 -25.48 -35.71
CA VAL A 11 -5.94 -25.98 -34.89
C VAL A 11 -4.65 -25.20 -35.20
N THR A 12 -4.30 -24.95 -36.46
CA THR A 12 -3.11 -24.16 -36.80
C THR A 12 -3.20 -22.73 -36.30
N VAL A 13 -4.37 -22.08 -36.41
CA VAL A 13 -4.58 -20.71 -35.90
C VAL A 13 -4.48 -20.70 -34.37
N PHE A 14 -5.06 -21.69 -33.68
CA PHE A 14 -4.98 -21.80 -32.22
C PHE A 14 -3.53 -22.02 -31.73
N PHE A 15 -2.77 -22.90 -32.39
CA PHE A 15 -1.36 -23.12 -32.07
C PHE A 15 -0.46 -21.95 -32.44
N ALA A 16 -0.74 -21.24 -33.54
CA ALA A 16 -0.01 -20.03 -33.90
C ALA A 16 -0.17 -18.91 -32.85
N PHE A 17 -1.35 -18.83 -32.21
CA PHE A 17 -1.59 -17.86 -31.12
C PHE A 17 -0.78 -18.18 -29.85
N GLN A 18 -0.42 -19.44 -29.61
CA GLN A 18 0.44 -19.86 -28.50
C GLN A 18 1.93 -19.54 -28.72
N LEU A 19 2.35 -19.24 -29.96
CA LEU A 19 3.73 -18.85 -30.26
C LEU A 19 3.98 -17.34 -30.13
N GLY A 20 2.91 -16.55 -29.96
CA GLY A 20 2.97 -15.09 -29.84
C GLY A 20 2.87 -14.56 -28.39
N VAL A 21 2.80 -15.44 -27.39
CA VAL A 21 2.83 -15.03 -25.97
C VAL A 21 4.26 -14.71 -25.56
N ASN A 22 4.69 -13.48 -25.86
CA ASN A 22 5.88 -12.93 -25.23
C ASN A 22 5.68 -12.94 -23.72
N SER A 23 6.72 -13.25 -22.95
CA SER A 23 6.75 -12.97 -21.53
C SER A 23 6.47 -11.47 -21.35
N VAL A 24 5.33 -11.15 -20.75
CA VAL A 24 5.08 -9.78 -20.30
C VAL A 24 6.24 -9.43 -19.39
N THR A 25 7.07 -8.46 -19.82
CA THR A 25 8.10 -7.88 -18.95
C THR A 25 7.35 -7.09 -17.90
N ALA A 26 6.99 -7.75 -16.80
CA ALA A 26 6.47 -7.05 -15.64
C ALA A 26 7.56 -6.09 -15.18
N LEU A 27 7.23 -4.80 -15.09
CA LEU A 27 8.11 -3.85 -14.43
C LEU A 27 8.24 -4.31 -12.99
N GLU A 28 9.41 -4.83 -12.61
CA GLU A 28 9.65 -5.27 -11.25
C GLU A 28 9.65 -4.07 -10.30
N LEU A 29 9.25 -4.31 -9.05
CA LEU A 29 9.35 -3.31 -8.00
C LEU A 29 10.83 -3.15 -7.64
N ASP A 30 11.49 -2.19 -8.30
CA ASP A 30 12.91 -1.93 -8.15
C ASP A 30 13.30 -1.57 -6.70
N GLU A 31 14.59 -1.72 -6.40
CA GLU A 31 15.12 -1.49 -5.05
C GLU A 31 15.03 -0.02 -4.61
N GLU A 32 15.14 0.91 -5.56
CA GLU A 32 15.06 2.35 -5.29
C GLU A 32 13.68 2.74 -4.76
N VAL A 33 12.62 2.19 -5.37
CA VAL A 33 11.24 2.37 -4.93
C VAL A 33 11.03 1.74 -3.55
N ARG A 34 11.63 0.58 -3.28
CA ARG A 34 11.53 -0.14 -2.00
C ARG A 34 12.41 0.44 -0.88
N THR A 35 13.34 1.34 -1.20
CA THR A 35 14.20 2.00 -0.22
C THR A 35 13.46 3.16 0.43
N ILE A 36 13.06 3.06 1.69
CA ILE A 36 12.22 4.07 2.38
C ILE A 36 12.89 4.59 3.65
N LYS A 37 12.49 5.78 4.10
CA LYS A 37 12.98 6.40 5.34
C LYS A 37 12.49 5.59 6.54
N TYR A 38 13.41 5.13 7.38
CA TYR A 38 13.13 4.31 8.55
C TYR A 38 12.75 5.18 9.75
N ASN A 39 13.50 6.25 10.02
CA ASN A 39 13.34 7.11 11.20
C ASN A 39 13.62 8.59 10.87
N GLN A 40 13.57 9.47 11.87
CA GLN A 40 13.76 10.92 11.69
C GLN A 40 15.23 11.30 11.49
N GLU A 41 16.15 10.47 11.96
CA GLU A 41 17.60 10.64 11.88
C GLU A 41 18.12 10.50 10.43
N GLY A 42 17.30 9.92 9.55
CA GLY A 42 17.59 9.78 8.12
C GLY A 42 18.01 8.38 7.70
N ASP A 43 17.95 7.40 8.61
CA ASP A 43 18.21 6.01 8.27
C ASP A 43 17.19 5.52 7.24
N THR A 44 17.60 4.59 6.40
CA THR A 44 16.75 3.99 5.36
C THR A 44 16.70 2.48 5.52
N ALA A 45 15.62 1.88 5.02
CA ALA A 45 15.44 0.44 4.95
C ALA A 45 15.05 0.03 3.53
N VAL A 46 15.64 -1.06 3.06
CA VAL A 46 15.29 -1.69 1.79
C VAL A 46 14.27 -2.79 2.05
N VAL A 47 13.01 -2.52 1.73
CA VAL A 47 11.91 -3.47 1.97
C VAL A 47 11.97 -4.59 0.95
N SER A 48 11.91 -5.86 1.34
CA SER A 48 11.88 -6.96 0.37
C SER A 48 10.57 -6.96 -0.44
N VAL A 49 10.57 -7.57 -1.63
CA VAL A 49 9.34 -7.70 -2.44
C VAL A 49 8.25 -8.44 -1.65
N LYS A 50 8.62 -9.49 -0.91
CA LYS A 50 7.70 -10.26 -0.06
C LYS A 50 7.08 -9.40 1.04
N GLU A 51 7.84 -8.51 1.67
CA GLU A 51 7.33 -7.58 2.68
C GLU A 51 6.43 -6.50 2.06
N ALA A 52 6.77 -5.98 0.88
CA ALA A 52 5.93 -5.03 0.16
C ALA A 52 4.56 -5.66 -0.21
N GLU A 53 4.54 -6.93 -0.63
CA GLU A 53 3.31 -7.68 -0.88
C GLU A 53 2.52 -7.95 0.39
N LYS A 54 3.21 -8.35 1.47
CA LYS A 54 2.61 -8.53 2.80
C LYS A 54 1.93 -7.25 3.27
N GLY A 55 2.64 -6.12 3.18
CA GLY A 55 2.14 -4.79 3.54
C GLY A 55 0.92 -4.38 2.74
N ARG A 56 0.93 -4.61 1.42
CA ARG A 56 -0.24 -4.37 0.55
C ARG A 56 -1.45 -5.19 0.99
N ARG A 57 -1.27 -6.48 1.30
CA ARG A 57 -2.35 -7.35 1.74
C ARG A 57 -2.94 -6.85 3.06
N LEU A 58 -2.09 -6.64 4.07
CA LEU A 58 -2.51 -6.15 5.38
C LEU A 58 -3.20 -4.78 5.31
N PHE A 59 -2.67 -3.85 4.53
CA PHE A 59 -3.31 -2.54 4.32
C PHE A 59 -4.69 -2.68 3.67
N ASN A 60 -4.84 -3.58 2.70
CA ASN A 60 -6.13 -3.81 2.06
C ASN A 60 -7.15 -4.43 3.02
N ASP A 61 -6.71 -5.36 3.86
CA ASP A 61 -7.56 -6.07 4.80
C ASP A 61 -8.00 -5.16 5.97
N THR A 62 -7.10 -4.32 6.48
CA THR A 62 -7.31 -3.53 7.69
C THR A 62 -7.64 -2.06 7.43
N CYS A 63 -7.00 -1.42 6.44
CA CYS A 63 -7.00 0.03 6.31
C CYS A 63 -7.83 0.55 5.12
N ALA A 64 -7.92 -0.23 4.03
CA ALA A 64 -8.44 0.27 2.76
C ALA A 64 -9.93 0.60 2.76
N GLN A 65 -10.70 0.12 3.73
CA GLN A 65 -12.10 0.55 3.91
C GLN A 65 -12.20 2.08 3.95
N CYS A 66 -11.30 2.73 4.69
CA CYS A 66 -11.22 4.18 4.82
C CYS A 66 -10.13 4.80 3.94
N HIS A 67 -9.02 4.09 3.72
CA HIS A 67 -7.80 4.64 3.12
C HIS A 67 -7.47 4.13 1.71
N VAL A 68 -8.45 3.60 0.98
CA VAL A 68 -8.25 3.10 -0.40
C VAL A 68 -7.52 4.14 -1.27
N GLY A 69 -6.39 3.74 -1.84
CA GLY A 69 -5.60 4.63 -2.70
C GLY A 69 -5.03 5.88 -2.00
N GLY A 70 -4.90 5.87 -0.68
CA GLY A 70 -4.23 6.91 0.10
C GLY A 70 -5.09 8.12 0.47
N ILE A 71 -6.40 8.10 0.18
CA ILE A 71 -7.34 9.11 0.71
C ILE A 71 -7.74 8.77 2.15
N THR A 72 -8.66 9.55 2.73
CA THR A 72 -9.40 9.17 3.94
C THR A 72 -10.87 9.51 3.74
N LYS A 73 -11.72 8.49 3.58
CA LYS A 73 -13.14 8.71 3.24
C LYS A 73 -13.91 9.49 4.31
N THR A 74 -13.60 9.23 5.59
CA THR A 74 -14.29 9.86 6.74
C THR A 74 -13.79 11.27 7.03
N ASN A 75 -12.61 11.64 6.53
CA ASN A 75 -12.05 12.99 6.64
C ASN A 75 -11.15 13.30 5.42
N PRO A 76 -11.71 13.77 4.30
CA PRO A 76 -10.95 14.01 3.07
C PRO A 76 -9.87 15.09 3.16
N ASN A 77 -9.83 15.87 4.25
CA ASN A 77 -8.80 16.90 4.46
C ASN A 77 -7.45 16.30 4.88
N VAL A 78 -7.42 15.05 5.35
CA VAL A 78 -6.20 14.37 5.80
C VAL A 78 -6.03 13.09 4.97
N GLY A 79 -4.92 12.93 4.28
CA GLY A 79 -4.62 11.75 3.45
C GLY A 79 -3.24 11.15 3.75
N LEU A 80 -2.91 10.08 3.04
CA LEU A 80 -1.64 9.35 3.18
C LEU A 80 -0.62 9.72 2.09
N SER A 81 -0.78 10.89 1.45
CA SER A 81 0.24 11.39 0.52
C SER A 81 1.52 11.73 1.31
N LEU A 82 2.68 11.59 0.68
CA LEU A 82 3.95 11.88 1.34
C LEU A 82 4.02 13.33 1.87
N GLN A 83 3.41 14.27 1.14
CA GLN A 83 3.32 15.67 1.57
C GLN A 83 2.48 15.82 2.85
N ALA A 84 1.33 15.15 2.94
CA ALA A 84 0.49 15.19 4.13
C ALA A 84 1.18 14.52 5.32
N LEU A 85 1.79 13.36 5.12
CA LEU A 85 2.54 12.67 6.17
C LEU A 85 3.69 13.52 6.72
N LYS A 86 4.44 14.18 5.84
CA LYS A 86 5.54 15.07 6.24
C LYS A 86 5.07 16.34 6.96
N GLY A 87 3.86 16.82 6.66
CA GLY A 87 3.31 18.04 7.25
C GLY A 87 2.53 17.82 8.56
N ALA A 88 2.38 16.58 9.02
CA ALA A 88 1.77 16.27 10.31
C ALA A 88 2.74 16.58 11.47
N GLU A 89 2.20 16.76 12.67
CA GLU A 89 2.95 16.93 13.91
C GLU A 89 2.65 15.76 14.88
N PRO A 90 3.65 14.96 15.29
CA PRO A 90 5.00 14.90 14.70
C PRO A 90 4.96 14.37 13.25
N PRO A 91 6.02 14.58 12.44
CA PRO A 91 6.04 14.12 11.05
C PRO A 91 5.92 12.60 10.94
N ARG A 92 5.08 12.13 10.02
CA ARG A 92 4.70 10.72 9.84
C ARG A 92 5.24 10.10 8.53
N ASP A 93 6.33 10.67 8.00
CA ASP A 93 6.92 10.31 6.70
C ASP A 93 8.00 9.22 6.76
N ASN A 94 7.99 8.38 7.80
CA ASN A 94 8.96 7.31 8.01
C ASN A 94 8.35 6.10 8.76
N ILE A 95 8.99 4.93 8.66
CA ILE A 95 8.47 3.67 9.23
C ILE A 95 8.17 3.82 10.72
N ALA A 96 9.14 4.27 11.52
CA ALA A 96 9.00 4.37 12.97
C ALA A 96 7.80 5.23 13.39
N SER A 97 7.62 6.37 12.72
CA SER A 97 6.52 7.30 13.00
C SER A 97 5.14 6.76 12.63
N LEU A 98 5.04 5.92 11.60
CA LEU A 98 3.79 5.27 11.18
C LEU A 98 3.46 4.08 12.10
N ILE A 99 4.46 3.31 12.52
CA ILE A 99 4.29 2.27 13.54
C ILE A 99 3.77 2.91 14.84
N ASP A 100 4.36 4.04 15.27
CA ASP A 100 3.85 4.78 16.41
C ASP A 100 2.41 5.24 16.20
N TYR A 101 2.06 5.80 15.04
CA TYR A 101 0.67 6.21 14.76
C TYR A 101 -0.33 5.04 14.82
N MET A 102 0.05 3.85 14.35
CA MET A 102 -0.80 2.64 14.46
C MET A 102 -0.93 2.11 15.91
N LYS A 103 -0.09 2.57 16.83
CA LYS A 103 -0.20 2.27 18.26
C LYS A 103 -0.91 3.39 19.02
N ASN A 104 -0.59 4.64 18.69
CA ASN A 104 -0.98 5.85 19.40
C ASN A 104 -1.39 6.93 18.37
N PRO A 105 -2.54 6.79 17.70
CA PRO A 105 -2.96 7.76 16.70
C PRO A 105 -3.28 9.10 17.35
N THR A 106 -2.80 10.18 16.74
CA THR A 106 -3.05 11.56 17.17
C THR A 106 -3.69 12.37 16.06
N SER A 107 -4.28 13.53 16.38
CA SER A 107 -4.65 14.51 15.36
C SER A 107 -3.46 14.98 14.53
N TYR A 108 -3.74 15.64 13.42
CA TYR A 108 -2.73 16.10 12.47
C TYR A 108 -1.73 17.09 13.09
N ASP A 109 -2.15 17.84 14.11
CA ASP A 109 -1.34 18.75 14.93
C ASP A 109 -0.78 18.08 16.21
N GLY A 110 -1.07 16.80 16.45
CA GLY A 110 -0.53 16.04 17.58
C GLY A 110 -1.25 16.24 18.91
N GLU A 111 -2.20 17.18 19.00
CA GLU A 111 -2.77 17.63 20.28
C GLU A 111 -3.88 16.71 20.84
N MET A 112 -4.58 15.96 19.97
CA MET A 112 -5.69 15.10 20.37
C MET A 112 -5.34 13.62 20.26
N ASP A 113 -5.60 12.86 21.33
CA ASP A 113 -5.55 11.40 21.30
C ASP A 113 -6.76 10.84 20.53
N LEU A 114 -6.50 10.06 19.48
CA LEU A 114 -7.53 9.46 18.62
C LEU A 114 -7.74 7.97 18.88
N LYS A 115 -7.24 7.41 19.98
CA LYS A 115 -7.33 5.97 20.26
C LYS A 115 -8.74 5.40 20.33
N GLU A 116 -9.77 6.23 20.51
CA GLU A 116 -11.19 5.82 20.47
C GLU A 116 -11.88 6.10 19.13
N LEU A 117 -11.20 6.83 18.23
CA LEU A 117 -11.75 7.30 16.97
C LEU A 117 -11.00 6.74 15.74
N HIS A 118 -9.85 6.11 15.93
CA HIS A 118 -9.05 5.52 14.87
C HIS A 118 -8.49 4.14 15.28
N PRO A 119 -8.56 3.11 14.41
CA PRO A 119 -7.98 1.80 14.67
C PRO A 119 -6.52 1.88 15.13
N ASN A 120 -6.22 1.21 16.25
CA ASN A 120 -4.90 1.14 16.85
C ASN A 120 -4.74 -0.12 17.72
N THR A 121 -3.50 -0.50 17.98
CA THR A 121 -3.19 -1.72 18.75
C THR A 121 -3.42 -1.56 20.26
N LYS A 122 -3.44 -0.34 20.80
CA LYS A 122 -3.70 -0.09 22.25
C LYS A 122 -5.16 -0.31 22.63
N ARG A 123 -6.07 -0.03 21.70
CA ARG A 123 -7.52 -0.20 21.84
C ARG A 123 -8.05 -1.33 20.95
N ALA A 124 -7.29 -2.41 20.82
CA ALA A 124 -7.70 -3.61 20.09
C ALA A 124 -8.93 -4.31 20.72
N ASP A 125 -9.34 -3.91 21.94
CA ASP A 125 -10.63 -4.27 22.54
C ASP A 125 -11.81 -3.81 21.66
N ILE A 126 -11.77 -2.55 21.18
CA ILE A 126 -12.80 -1.94 20.32
C ILE A 126 -12.48 -2.00 18.82
N TYR A 127 -11.22 -2.30 18.44
CA TYR A 127 -10.80 -2.54 17.06
C TYR A 127 -10.31 -3.98 16.86
N PRO A 128 -11.23 -4.96 16.69
CA PRO A 128 -10.87 -6.36 16.56
C PRO A 128 -9.87 -6.66 15.43
N GLU A 129 -9.92 -5.90 14.35
CA GLU A 129 -9.02 -6.01 13.18
C GLU A 129 -7.55 -5.75 13.53
N MET A 130 -7.28 -5.04 14.63
CA MET A 130 -5.91 -4.74 15.09
C MET A 130 -5.32 -5.82 16.02
N ARG A 131 -6.14 -6.75 16.55
CA ARG A 131 -5.75 -7.69 17.62
C ARG A 131 -4.59 -8.61 17.27
N ASN A 132 -4.51 -9.02 16.00
CA ASN A 132 -3.55 -10.03 15.54
C ASN A 132 -2.37 -9.41 14.77
N LEU A 133 -2.27 -8.09 14.72
CA LEU A 133 -1.17 -7.41 14.04
C LEU A 133 0.07 -7.40 14.94
N THR A 134 1.13 -8.03 14.48
CA THR A 134 2.47 -8.01 15.09
C THR A 134 3.25 -6.75 14.72
N GLU A 135 4.37 -6.48 15.37
CA GLU A 135 5.26 -5.38 14.98
C GLU A 135 5.70 -5.49 13.51
N ASP A 136 6.08 -6.68 13.05
CA ASP A 136 6.43 -6.94 11.65
C ASP A 136 5.26 -6.71 10.68
N ASP A 137 4.02 -6.80 11.16
CA ASP A 137 2.83 -6.47 10.36
C ASP A 137 2.65 -4.95 10.27
N LEU A 138 2.86 -4.23 11.38
CA LEU A 138 2.84 -2.76 11.41
C LEU A 138 3.94 -2.19 10.51
N GLU A 139 5.16 -2.73 10.58
CA GLU A 139 6.26 -2.32 9.71
C GLU A 139 5.94 -2.55 8.23
N ALA A 140 5.36 -3.70 7.88
CA ALA A 140 4.95 -3.98 6.51
C ALA A 140 3.84 -3.02 6.02
N ILE A 141 2.86 -2.67 6.87
CA ILE A 141 1.82 -1.69 6.54
C ILE A 141 2.44 -0.29 6.34
N ALA A 142 3.33 0.13 7.24
CA ALA A 142 4.03 1.41 7.13
C ALA A 142 4.85 1.47 5.83
N ALA A 143 5.57 0.41 5.52
CA ALA A 143 6.32 0.28 4.27
C ALA A 143 5.41 0.40 3.04
N HIS A 144 4.25 -0.25 3.04
CA HIS A 144 3.28 -0.10 1.96
C HIS A 144 2.87 1.36 1.76
N ILE A 145 2.51 2.06 2.84
CA ILE A 145 2.09 3.47 2.79
C ILE A 145 3.20 4.36 2.20
N LEU A 146 4.47 4.11 2.50
CA LEU A 146 5.61 4.92 2.02
C LEU A 146 6.06 4.55 0.60
N ILE A 147 5.86 3.30 0.17
CA ILE A 147 6.15 2.86 -1.21
C ILE A 147 5.12 3.41 -2.20
N GLN A 148 3.84 3.45 -1.84
CA GLN A 148 2.77 3.81 -2.77
C GLN A 148 2.91 5.20 -3.41
N PRO A 149 3.30 6.29 -2.70
CA PRO A 149 3.58 7.58 -3.32
C PRO A 149 4.63 7.52 -4.43
N LYS A 150 5.62 6.63 -4.34
CA LYS A 150 6.66 6.48 -5.36
C LYS A 150 6.17 5.74 -6.60
N VAL A 151 5.33 4.72 -6.41
CA VAL A 151 4.76 3.92 -7.50
C VAL A 151 3.63 4.66 -8.21
N ARG A 152 2.72 5.28 -7.45
CA ARG A 152 1.47 5.85 -7.95
C ARG A 152 1.52 7.36 -8.12
N GLY A 153 2.56 8.03 -7.62
CA GLY A 153 2.71 9.48 -7.68
C GLY A 153 1.46 10.19 -7.16
N LYS A 154 0.97 11.17 -7.94
CA LYS A 154 -0.23 11.96 -7.61
C LYS A 154 -1.52 11.15 -7.50
N LYS A 155 -1.57 9.91 -8.00
CA LYS A 155 -2.74 9.05 -7.83
C LYS A 155 -2.93 8.60 -6.38
N TRP A 156 -1.84 8.46 -5.61
CA TRP A 156 -1.92 8.12 -4.20
C TRP A 156 -2.28 9.36 -3.37
N GLY A 157 -3.46 9.34 -2.74
CA GLY A 157 -4.05 10.48 -2.05
C GLY A 157 -4.77 11.47 -2.98
N GLY A 158 -4.71 11.28 -4.30
CA GLY A 158 -5.35 12.18 -5.27
C GLY A 158 -6.87 11.99 -5.43
N GLY A 159 -7.40 10.85 -4.96
CA GLY A 159 -8.81 10.52 -5.07
C GLY A 159 -9.31 10.43 -6.52
N LYS A 160 -10.61 10.68 -6.72
CA LYS A 160 -11.30 10.50 -8.02
C LYS A 160 -10.76 11.35 -9.17
N VAL A 161 -10.01 12.41 -8.88
CA VAL A 161 -9.44 13.29 -9.91
C VAL A 161 -8.30 12.61 -10.66
N TYR A 162 -7.62 11.64 -10.02
CA TYR A 162 -6.42 10.99 -10.55
C TYR A 162 -6.52 9.47 -10.70
N ASN A 163 -7.60 8.85 -10.19
CA ASN A 163 -7.84 7.41 -10.28
C ASN A 163 -8.27 6.96 -11.68
#